data_AF-A0A241Q0A6-F1
#
_entry.id   AF-A0A241Q0A6-F1
#
_cell.length_a   1.000
_cell.length_b   1.000
_cell.length_c   1.000
_cell.angle_alpha   90.00
_cell.angle_beta   90.00
_cell.angle_gamma   90.00
#
_symmetry.space_group_name_H-M   'P 1'
#
loop_
_entity.id
_entity.type
_entity.pdbx_description
1 polymer ?
#
loop_
_entity_poly.entity_id
_entity_poly.type
_entity_poly.pdbx_seq_one_letter_code
_entity_poly.pdbx_strand_id
1 'polypeptide(L)'
;MDKLVTISKEKKIEGFRMVIMPSGRNKIGLIQTKDYGIVTYPNKKDFEKIGEMINWVFNESDDKVIEISPNIKFHKQFYNCSSFRKVLNEYNEVWFDFFKGIYRISLLRKQGNAYVIFENENKEAVECIFPEKPTALELGTKVMEMFEYKERYDGLIE
;
A
#
# COMPACT_ATOMS: atom_id res chain seq x y z
N MET A 1 15.56 -9.46 7.51
CA MET A 1 15.39 -8.40 6.51
C MET A 1 13.98 -7.90 6.63
N ASP A 2 13.84 -6.64 6.99
CA ASP A 2 12.53 -6.00 7.05
C ASP A 2 12.10 -5.57 5.66
N LYS A 3 10.82 -5.73 5.33
CA LYS A 3 10.27 -5.38 4.02
C LYS A 3 8.99 -4.60 4.19
N LEU A 4 8.75 -3.62 3.30
CA LEU A 4 7.49 -2.91 3.20
C LEU A 4 7.09 -2.80 1.72
N VAL A 5 5.82 -3.08 1.43
CA VAL A 5 5.17 -2.77 0.17
C VAL A 5 4.08 -1.73 0.44
N THR A 6 4.11 -0.65 -0.34
CA THR A 6 3.05 0.36 -0.33
C THR A 6 2.04 0.02 -1.42
N ILE A 7 0.78 -0.13 -1.04
CA ILE A 7 -0.33 -0.44 -1.95
C ILE A 7 -1.33 0.70 -1.87
N SER A 8 -1.50 1.43 -2.96
CA SER A 8 -2.46 2.53 -3.04
C SER A 8 -3.56 2.18 -4.03
N LYS A 9 -4.82 2.40 -3.65
CA LYS A 9 -5.99 2.22 -4.51
C LYS A 9 -6.72 3.55 -4.66
N GLU A 10 -7.02 3.94 -5.88
CA GLU A 10 -7.85 5.10 -6.16
C GLU A 10 -9.24 4.91 -5.54
N LYS A 11 -9.78 5.96 -4.93
CA LYS A 11 -11.08 6.00 -4.26
C LYS A 11 -12.23 5.98 -5.28
N LYS A 12 -12.32 4.88 -6.02
CA LYS A 12 -13.31 4.58 -7.05
C LYS A 12 -13.78 3.15 -6.92
N ILE A 13 -15.05 2.92 -7.24
CA ILE A 13 -15.69 1.61 -7.19
C ILE A 13 -15.16 0.74 -8.34
N GLU A 14 -15.19 1.25 -9.56
CA GLU A 14 -14.77 0.53 -10.76
C GLU A 14 -13.73 1.32 -11.55
N GLY A 15 -12.98 0.62 -12.41
CA GLY A 15 -11.92 1.24 -13.23
C GLY A 15 -10.87 1.99 -12.40
N PHE A 16 -10.70 1.59 -11.14
CA PHE A 16 -9.77 2.25 -10.23
C PHE A 16 -8.33 1.91 -10.61
N ARG A 17 -7.45 2.89 -10.45
CA ARG A 17 -6.01 2.63 -10.47
C ARG A 17 -5.56 2.00 -9.16
N MET A 18 -4.67 1.02 -9.26
CA MET A 18 -3.88 0.54 -8.14
C MET A 18 -2.38 0.73 -8.43
N VAL A 19 -1.65 1.23 -7.43
CA VAL A 19 -0.21 1.48 -7.46
C VAL A 19 0.45 0.65 -6.36
N ILE A 20 1.43 -0.19 -6.71
CA ILE A 20 2.10 -1.10 -5.78
C ILE A 20 3.61 -0.87 -5.89
N MET A 21 4.23 -0.40 -4.81
CA MET A 21 5.62 0.04 -4.83
C MET A 21 6.49 -0.69 -3.80
N PRO A 22 7.70 -1.13 -4.18
CA PRO A 22 8.65 -1.72 -3.27
C PRO A 22 9.39 -0.64 -2.47
N SER A 23 10.02 -1.07 -1.39
CA SER A 23 10.85 -0.22 -0.55
C SER A 23 12.26 -0.76 -0.35
N GLY A 24 13.15 0.16 -0.03
CA GLY A 24 14.48 -0.05 0.53
C GLY A 24 14.65 0.82 1.77
N ARG A 25 15.89 1.22 2.06
CA ARG A 25 16.23 2.17 3.12
C ARG A 25 16.90 3.42 2.56
N ASN A 26 16.71 4.55 3.21
CA ASN A 26 17.55 5.73 2.96
C ASN A 26 18.85 5.65 3.78
N LYS A 27 19.74 6.64 3.60
CA LYS A 27 21.05 6.71 4.27
C LYS A 27 20.99 6.74 5.80
N ILE A 28 19.85 7.12 6.39
CA ILE A 28 19.65 7.15 7.85
C ILE A 28 18.86 5.94 8.37
N GLY A 29 18.62 4.92 7.53
CA GLY A 29 17.96 3.67 7.90
C GLY A 29 16.43 3.71 7.92
N LEU A 30 15.81 4.83 7.53
CA LEU A 30 14.35 4.91 7.38
C LEU A 30 13.92 4.25 6.08
N ILE A 31 12.68 3.77 6.05
CA ILE A 31 12.07 3.20 4.85
C ILE A 31 12.03 4.25 3.74
N GLN A 32 12.37 3.85 2.52
CA GLN A 32 12.29 4.69 1.34
C GLN A 32 11.72 3.89 0.16
N THR A 33 10.69 4.44 -0.49
CA THR A 33 10.09 3.85 -1.69
C THR A 33 11.10 3.87 -2.85
N LYS A 34 11.18 2.76 -3.59
CA LYS A 34 11.98 2.68 -4.82
C LYS A 34 11.29 3.44 -5.96
N ASP A 35 12.04 3.74 -7.01
CA ASP A 35 11.59 4.56 -8.15
C ASP A 35 10.87 3.79 -9.26
N TYR A 36 10.52 2.55 -8.99
CA TYR A 36 9.75 1.67 -9.85
C TYR A 36 8.64 0.97 -9.07
N GLY A 37 7.67 0.41 -9.77
CA GLY A 37 6.54 -0.28 -9.18
C GLY A 37 5.52 -0.69 -10.24
N ILE A 38 4.43 -1.32 -9.80
CA ILE A 38 3.34 -1.75 -10.66
C ILE A 38 2.24 -0.68 -10.62
N VAL A 39 1.79 -0.26 -11.80
CA VAL A 39 0.54 0.48 -11.97
C VAL A 39 -0.41 -0.41 -12.75
N THR A 40 -1.58 -0.71 -12.18
CA THR A 40 -2.55 -1.66 -12.74
C THR A 40 -3.99 -1.18 -12.56
N TYR A 41 -4.90 -1.80 -13.28
CA TYR A 41 -6.34 -1.51 -13.27
C TYR A 41 -7.12 -2.82 -13.10
N PRO A 42 -7.04 -3.45 -11.90
CA PRO A 42 -7.72 -4.71 -11.66
C PRO A 42 -9.23 -4.51 -11.46
N ASN A 43 -10.01 -5.55 -11.70
CA ASN A 43 -11.39 -5.60 -11.25
C ASN A 43 -11.45 -5.87 -9.74
N LYS A 44 -12.56 -5.51 -9.10
CA LYS A 44 -12.79 -5.80 -7.67
C LYS A 44 -12.67 -7.28 -7.31
N LYS A 45 -12.87 -8.19 -8.28
CA LYS A 45 -12.84 -9.65 -8.08
C LYS A 45 -11.49 -10.31 -8.42
N ASP A 46 -10.48 -9.52 -8.85
CA ASP A 46 -9.18 -10.04 -9.27
C ASP A 46 -8.24 -10.31 -8.06
N PHE A 47 -8.77 -10.89 -6.99
CA PHE A 47 -8.07 -11.01 -5.71
C PHE A 47 -6.71 -11.71 -5.83
N GLU A 48 -6.68 -12.92 -6.41
CA GLU A 48 -5.44 -13.70 -6.56
C GLU A 48 -4.39 -12.94 -7.37
N LYS A 49 -4.79 -12.33 -8.49
CA LYS A 49 -3.90 -11.53 -9.34
C LYS A 49 -3.33 -10.31 -8.60
N ILE A 50 -4.14 -9.63 -7.79
CA ILE A 50 -3.69 -8.54 -6.92
C ILE A 50 -2.63 -9.05 -5.94
N GLY A 51 -2.89 -10.19 -5.29
CA GLY A 51 -1.93 -10.81 -4.38
C GLY A 51 -0.63 -11.26 -5.04
N GLU A 52 -0.68 -11.78 -6.27
CA GLU A 52 0.51 -12.12 -7.06
C GLU A 52 1.37 -10.88 -7.34
N MET A 53 0.75 -9.77 -7.76
CA MET A 53 1.45 -8.51 -7.99
C MET A 53 2.09 -7.98 -6.68
N ILE A 54 1.38 -8.04 -5.55
CA ILE A 54 1.94 -7.64 -4.25
C ILE A 54 3.09 -8.55 -3.85
N ASN A 55 2.96 -9.87 -4.04
CA ASN A 55 4.02 -10.82 -3.74
C ASN A 55 5.29 -10.59 -4.58
N TRP A 56 5.11 -10.26 -5.85
CA TRP A 56 6.23 -9.87 -6.71
C TRP A 56 6.92 -8.61 -6.18
N VAL A 57 6.17 -7.54 -5.90
CA VAL A 57 6.74 -6.29 -5.35
C VAL A 57 7.36 -6.50 -3.95
N PHE A 58 6.82 -7.42 -3.16
CA PHE A 58 7.39 -7.79 -1.87
C PHE A 58 8.76 -8.46 -2.01
N ASN A 59 8.95 -9.28 -3.04
CA ASN A 59 10.25 -9.87 -3.35
C ASN A 59 11.26 -8.79 -3.80
N GLU A 60 10.79 -7.75 -4.49
CA GLU A 60 11.57 -6.57 -4.88
C GLU A 60 11.89 -5.62 -3.71
N SER A 61 11.23 -5.78 -2.56
CA SER A 61 11.50 -4.98 -1.36
C SER A 61 12.64 -5.59 -0.52
N ASP A 62 13.48 -4.73 0.04
CA ASP A 62 14.67 -5.12 0.81
C ASP A 62 15.02 -4.07 1.88
N ASP A 63 16.08 -4.32 2.64
CA ASP A 63 16.64 -3.38 3.62
C ASP A 63 17.89 -2.66 3.10
N LYS A 64 18.16 -2.69 1.78
CA LYS A 64 19.34 -2.07 1.18
C LYS A 64 19.18 -0.56 1.09
N VAL A 65 20.30 0.14 1.26
CA VAL A 65 20.34 1.59 1.13
C VAL A 65 20.20 1.99 -0.33
N ILE A 66 19.22 2.84 -0.62
CA ILE A 66 19.06 3.54 -1.89
C ILE A 66 20.07 4.70 -1.89
N GLU A 67 21.21 4.51 -2.56
CA GLU A 67 22.34 5.45 -2.51
C GLU A 67 22.00 6.84 -3.07
N ILE A 68 21.23 6.84 -4.17
CA ILE A 68 20.77 8.03 -4.87
C ILE A 68 19.26 8.10 -4.68
N SER A 69 18.82 9.05 -3.85
CA SER A 69 17.40 9.30 -3.66
C SER A 69 16.76 9.62 -5.02
N PRO A 70 15.64 8.98 -5.37
CA PRO A 70 14.96 9.26 -6.64
C PRO A 70 14.57 10.74 -6.73
N ASN A 71 15.01 11.41 -7.80
CA ASN A 71 14.53 12.76 -8.12
C ASN A 71 13.27 12.66 -9.01
N ILE A 72 12.23 12.03 -8.47
CA ILE A 72 11.00 11.70 -9.21
C ILE A 72 9.78 12.35 -8.58
N LYS A 73 8.91 12.89 -9.43
CA LYS A 73 7.58 13.36 -9.04
C LYS A 73 6.61 12.18 -9.03
N PHE A 74 6.68 11.33 -8.00
CA PHE A 74 5.87 10.11 -7.88
C PHE A 74 4.38 10.34 -8.15
N HIS A 75 3.83 11.42 -7.58
CA HIS A 75 2.43 11.83 -7.78
C HIS A 75 2.05 11.98 -9.25
N LYS A 76 2.95 12.45 -10.12
CA LYS A 76 2.69 12.53 -11.56
C LYS A 76 2.89 11.20 -12.25
N GLN A 77 4.02 10.53 -11.97
CA GLN A 77 4.44 9.35 -12.70
C GLN A 77 3.54 8.14 -12.46
N PHE A 78 3.16 7.88 -11.21
CA PHE A 78 2.41 6.67 -10.85
C PHE A 78 0.93 6.94 -10.62
N TYR A 79 0.59 8.12 -10.11
CA TYR A 79 -0.78 8.43 -9.64
C TYR A 79 -1.58 9.35 -10.57
N ASN A 80 -0.96 9.95 -11.59
CA ASN A 80 -1.57 10.99 -12.44
C ASN A 80 -2.15 12.19 -11.67
N CYS A 81 -1.64 12.45 -10.47
CA CYS A 81 -2.06 13.58 -9.65
C CYS A 81 -1.15 14.80 -9.92
N SER A 82 -1.70 16.00 -9.75
CA SER A 82 -0.92 17.24 -9.91
C SER A 82 -0.01 17.56 -8.71
N SER A 83 -0.22 16.90 -7.57
CA SER A 83 0.59 17.05 -6.35
C SER A 83 0.47 15.82 -5.45
N PHE A 84 1.40 15.64 -4.51
CA PHE A 84 1.31 14.56 -3.51
C PHE A 84 0.08 14.72 -2.60
N ARG A 85 -0.32 15.96 -2.28
CA ARG A 85 -1.57 16.22 -1.53
C ARG A 85 -2.81 15.66 -2.22
N LYS A 86 -2.85 15.66 -3.55
CA LYS A 86 -3.94 15.02 -4.31
C LYS A 86 -3.91 13.50 -4.17
N VAL A 87 -2.73 12.88 -4.22
CA VAL A 87 -2.59 11.43 -3.95
C VAL A 87 -3.22 11.07 -2.61
N LEU A 88 -2.86 11.81 -1.54
CA LEU A 88 -3.40 11.58 -0.18
C LEU A 88 -4.93 11.74 -0.07
N ASN A 89 -5.56 12.45 -1.01
CA ASN A 89 -7.00 12.69 -1.02
C ASN A 89 -7.75 11.69 -1.92
N GLU A 90 -7.15 11.35 -3.06
CA GLU A 90 -7.77 10.56 -4.13
C GLU A 90 -7.47 9.06 -4.01
N TYR A 91 -6.51 8.67 -3.16
CA TYR A 91 -6.12 7.27 -2.94
C TYR A 91 -6.28 6.88 -1.47
N ASN A 92 -6.70 5.64 -1.25
CA ASN A 92 -6.52 4.92 0.01
C ASN A 92 -5.18 4.18 -0.03
N GLU A 93 -4.59 3.92 1.14
CA GLU A 93 -3.31 3.23 1.24
C GLU A 93 -3.37 2.09 2.25
N VAL A 94 -2.74 0.99 1.88
CA VAL A 94 -2.50 -0.20 2.71
C VAL A 94 -1.01 -0.51 2.65
N TRP A 95 -0.45 -0.89 3.77
CA TRP A 95 0.94 -1.35 3.89
C TRP A 95 0.96 -2.84 4.13
N PHE A 96 1.78 -3.56 3.38
CA PHE A 96 2.11 -4.96 3.66
C PHE A 96 3.59 -5.04 4.05
N ASP A 97 3.88 -5.43 5.29
CA ASP A 97 5.22 -5.49 5.82
C ASP A 97 5.57 -6.87 6.40
N PHE A 98 6.88 -7.11 6.43
CA PHE A 98 7.48 -8.19 7.22
C PHE A 98 8.50 -7.57 8.14
N PHE A 99 8.22 -7.59 9.44
CA PHE A 99 9.05 -6.98 10.47
C PHE A 99 9.20 -7.95 11.64
N LYS A 100 10.44 -8.19 12.08
CA LYS A 100 10.75 -9.11 13.20
C LYS A 100 10.08 -10.49 13.11
N GLY A 101 10.00 -11.05 11.90
CA GLY A 101 9.42 -12.39 11.68
C GLY A 101 7.90 -12.41 11.51
N ILE A 102 7.25 -11.25 11.50
CA ILE A 102 5.78 -11.14 11.45
C ILE A 102 5.36 -10.49 10.14
N TYR A 103 4.44 -11.12 9.42
CA TYR A 103 3.76 -10.53 8.27
C TYR A 103 2.55 -9.73 8.76
N ARG A 104 2.42 -8.49 8.30
CA ARG A 104 1.35 -7.59 8.70
C ARG A 104 0.80 -6.83 7.51
N ILE A 105 -0.52 -6.72 7.44
CA ILE A 105 -1.21 -5.76 6.58
C ILE A 105 -1.82 -4.69 7.49
N SER A 106 -1.58 -3.42 7.19
CA SER A 106 -2.14 -2.30 7.95
C SER A 106 -2.91 -1.38 7.00
N LEU A 107 -4.11 -0.94 7.40
CA LEU A 107 -4.82 0.13 6.72
C LEU A 107 -4.30 1.49 7.21
N LEU A 108 -4.15 2.45 6.31
CA LEU A 108 -3.61 3.76 6.62
C LEU A 108 -4.67 4.84 6.44
N ARG A 109 -4.50 5.92 7.20
CA ARG A 109 -5.20 7.19 6.99
C ARG A 109 -4.21 8.30 6.79
N LYS A 110 -4.64 9.31 6.05
CA LYS A 110 -3.95 10.58 5.98
C LYS A 110 -4.04 11.30 7.33
N GLN A 111 -2.90 11.79 7.81
CA GLN A 111 -2.82 12.78 8.89
C GLN A 111 -1.87 13.90 8.45
N GLY A 112 -2.42 15.09 8.20
CA GLY A 112 -1.65 16.20 7.64
C GLY A 112 -1.06 15.86 6.27
N ASN A 113 0.26 15.77 6.18
CA ASN A 113 1.02 15.45 4.97
C ASN A 113 1.62 14.02 4.98
N ALA A 114 1.23 13.18 5.93
CA ALA A 114 1.74 11.82 6.08
C ALA A 114 0.61 10.79 6.17
N TYR A 115 0.97 9.51 6.04
CA TYR A 115 0.12 8.39 6.40
C TYR A 115 0.44 7.93 7.82
N VAL A 116 -0.60 7.58 8.56
CA VAL A 116 -0.53 6.93 9.87
C VAL A 116 -1.48 5.75 9.89
N ILE A 117 -1.28 4.83 10.84
CA ILE A 117 -2.17 3.68 11.02
C ILE A 117 -3.60 4.18 11.20
N PHE A 118 -4.53 3.56 10.48
CA PHE A 118 -5.95 3.79 10.61
C PHE A 118 -6.45 3.14 11.91
N GLU A 119 -7.12 3.92 12.73
CA GLU A 119 -7.81 3.45 13.93
C GLU A 119 -9.32 3.48 13.68
N ASN A 120 -10.02 2.40 14.04
CA ASN A 120 -11.48 2.32 13.98
C ASN A 120 -12.14 3.18 15.08
N GLU A 121 -13.47 3.14 15.16
CA GLU A 121 -14.26 3.89 16.16
C GLU A 121 -13.89 3.53 17.61
N ASN A 122 -13.38 2.32 17.85
CA ASN A 122 -12.91 1.85 19.15
C ASN A 122 -11.45 2.21 19.44
N LYS A 123 -10.79 2.99 18.57
CA LYS A 123 -9.35 3.33 18.61
C LYS A 123 -8.42 2.14 18.43
N GLU A 124 -8.89 1.09 17.75
CA GLU A 124 -8.09 -0.09 17.44
C GLU A 124 -7.52 0.03 16.03
N ALA A 125 -6.24 -0.33 15.86
CA ALA A 125 -5.60 -0.38 14.56
C ALA A 125 -6.30 -1.38 13.65
N VAL A 126 -6.64 -0.96 12.42
CA VAL A 126 -7.17 -1.88 11.41
C VAL A 126 -5.99 -2.56 10.73
N GLU A 127 -5.56 -3.67 11.32
CA GLU A 127 -4.44 -4.49 10.86
C GLU A 127 -4.79 -5.98 10.84
N CYS A 128 -4.04 -6.75 10.08
CA CYS A 128 -4.13 -8.20 10.01
C CYS A 128 -2.73 -8.79 10.07
N ILE A 129 -2.51 -9.69 11.03
CA ILE A 129 -1.24 -10.37 11.24
C ILE A 129 -1.35 -11.78 10.68
N PHE A 130 -0.35 -12.20 9.92
CA PHE A 130 -0.22 -13.57 9.42
C PHE A 130 0.96 -14.26 10.12
N PRO A 131 0.75 -15.48 10.66
CA PRO A 131 1.82 -16.25 11.28
C PRO A 131 2.86 -16.74 10.26
N GLU A 132 2.43 -16.94 9.02
CA GLU A 132 3.24 -17.35 7.88
C GLU A 132 3.00 -16.41 6.70
N LYS A 133 3.81 -16.54 5.63
CA LYS A 133 3.60 -15.72 4.43
C LYS A 133 2.22 -16.06 3.82
N PRO A 134 1.30 -15.10 3.66
CA PRO A 134 -0.01 -15.37 3.09
C PRO A 134 0.12 -15.82 1.64
N THR A 135 -0.82 -16.67 1.21
CA THR A 135 -1.01 -16.99 -0.21
C THR A 135 -1.41 -15.74 -0.99
N ALA A 136 -1.26 -15.78 -2.32
CA ALA A 136 -1.69 -14.67 -3.18
C ALA A 136 -3.19 -14.36 -3.00
N LEU A 137 -4.04 -15.39 -2.97
CA LEU A 137 -5.47 -15.22 -2.76
C LEU A 137 -5.77 -14.54 -1.40
N GLU A 138 -5.21 -15.03 -0.29
CA GLU A 138 -5.42 -14.44 1.03
C GLU A 138 -4.96 -12.97 1.10
N LEU A 139 -3.77 -12.69 0.55
CA LEU A 139 -3.19 -11.35 0.53
C LEU A 139 -4.05 -10.38 -0.28
N GLY A 140 -4.42 -10.77 -1.50
CA GLY A 140 -5.23 -9.94 -2.39
C GLY A 140 -6.65 -9.72 -1.86
N THR A 141 -7.28 -10.75 -1.30
CA THR A 141 -8.58 -10.64 -0.62
C THR A 141 -8.48 -9.65 0.54
N LYS A 142 -7.49 -9.80 1.42
CA LYS A 142 -7.42 -8.95 2.62
C LYS A 142 -7.16 -7.48 2.31
N VAL A 143 -6.33 -7.21 1.32
CA VAL A 143 -6.07 -5.84 0.84
C VAL A 143 -7.35 -5.20 0.27
N MET A 144 -8.11 -5.93 -0.54
CA MET A 144 -9.37 -5.43 -1.08
C MET A 144 -10.43 -5.22 0.00
N GLU A 145 -10.54 -6.13 0.98
CA GLU A 145 -11.42 -5.95 2.15
C GLU A 145 -11.10 -4.66 2.92
N MET A 146 -9.82 -4.36 3.14
CA MET A 146 -9.40 -3.13 3.84
C MET A 146 -9.74 -1.88 3.04
N PHE A 147 -9.59 -1.91 1.72
CA PHE A 147 -10.02 -0.80 0.88
C PHE A 147 -11.53 -0.61 0.91
N GLU A 148 -12.32 -1.68 0.80
CA GLU A 148 -13.78 -1.59 0.88
C GLU A 148 -14.25 -1.11 2.25
N TYR A 149 -13.63 -1.59 3.33
CA TYR A 149 -13.87 -1.09 4.68
C TYR A 149 -13.63 0.41 4.77
N LYS A 150 -12.50 0.89 4.23
CA LYS A 150 -12.17 2.31 4.21
C LYS A 150 -13.13 3.14 3.36
N GLU A 151 -13.59 2.59 2.25
CA GLU A 151 -14.54 3.25 1.34
C GLU A 151 -15.93 3.36 1.98
N ARG A 152 -16.40 2.33 2.70
CA ARG A 152 -17.61 2.42 3.53
C ARG A 152 -17.46 3.45 4.64
N TYR A 153 -16.33 3.42 5.35
CA TYR A 153 -16.04 4.39 6.42
C TYR A 153 -16.04 5.85 5.91
N ASP A 154 -15.52 6.09 4.70
CA ASP A 154 -15.51 7.41 4.06
C ASP A 154 -16.87 7.79 3.42
N GLY A 155 -17.88 6.91 3.45
CA GLY A 155 -19.19 7.14 2.82
C GLY A 155 -19.15 7.12 1.29
N LEU A 156 -18.18 6.44 0.69
CA LEU A 156 -18.04 6.32 -0.78
C LEU A 156 -18.88 5.18 -1.36
N ILE A 157 -19.19 4.19 -0.53
CA ILE A 157 -20.05 3.04 -0.84
C ILE A 157 -20.90 2.73 0.40
N GLU A 158 -22.05 2.10 0.18
CA GLU A 158 -22.96 1.62 1.24
C GLU A 158 -22.49 0.30 1.86
#